data_AF-A0A6J0RKH7-F1
#
_entry.id   AF-A0A6J0RKH7-F1
#
_cell.length_a   1.000
_cell.length_b   1.000
_cell.length_c   1.000
_cell.angle_alpha   90.00
_cell.angle_beta   90.00
_cell.angle_gamma   90.00
#
_symmetry.space_group_name_H-M   'P 1'
#
loop_
_entity.id
_entity.type
_entity.pdbx_description
1 polymer ?
#
loop_
_entity_poly.entity_id
_entity_poly.type
_entity_poly.pdbx_seq_one_letter_code
_entity_poly.pdbx_strand_id
1 'polypeptide(L)'
;MLLKMLISLSVLSTVINLTTSQSCTKKRRDKYKYDTRTESYCCAGYVMRNNECVSACVPNCPANSRCTNVNKCTCNYGYTSTTSIPRDIVCEPKCTAGCQPHSTCTQPETCTCDSGYERRRGDGICEPICEERCSEHAICTAPDTCSCVEGYKLNEDLKECVPECQYGCDTTTNTIETGGAAQSLRMTIDGLIFAVFMSAAFV
;
A
#
# COMPACT_ATOMS: atom_id res chain seq x y z
N MET A 1 54.23 -20.00 16.14
CA MET A 1 53.30 -19.69 15.02
C MET A 1 52.38 -18.51 15.32
N LEU A 2 51.88 -18.34 16.55
CA LEU A 2 51.05 -17.18 16.94
C LEU A 2 51.71 -15.80 16.72
N LEU A 3 53.00 -15.65 16.98
CA LEU A 3 53.70 -14.37 16.82
C LEU A 3 53.77 -13.90 15.34
N LYS A 4 53.89 -14.84 14.39
CA LYS A 4 53.88 -14.52 12.95
C LYS A 4 52.49 -14.08 12.46
N MET A 5 51.41 -14.64 13.03
CA MET A 5 50.04 -14.26 12.71
C MET A 5 49.66 -12.87 13.26
N LEU A 6 50.17 -12.50 14.44
CA LEU A 6 49.97 -11.16 15.01
C LEU A 6 50.69 -10.06 14.22
N ILE A 7 51.89 -10.36 13.70
CA ILE A 7 52.65 -9.43 12.84
C ILE A 7 51.94 -9.23 11.49
N SER A 8 51.34 -10.27 10.90
CA SER A 8 50.56 -10.10 9.65
C SER A 8 49.30 -9.26 9.84
N LEU A 9 48.61 -9.36 10.97
CA LEU A 9 47.39 -8.59 11.26
C LEU A 9 47.68 -7.11 11.50
N SER A 10 48.78 -6.80 12.21
CA SER A 10 49.19 -5.41 12.46
C SER A 10 49.71 -4.72 11.21
N VAL A 11 50.47 -5.43 10.36
CA VAL A 11 50.91 -4.93 9.06
C VAL A 11 49.73 -4.71 8.11
N LEU A 12 48.71 -5.58 8.13
CA LEU A 12 47.50 -5.37 7.34
C LEU A 12 46.75 -4.10 7.77
N SER A 13 46.66 -3.86 9.08
CA SER A 13 46.00 -2.67 9.65
C SER A 13 46.73 -1.37 9.31
N THR A 14 48.07 -1.37 9.30
CA THR A 14 48.85 -0.19 8.92
C THR A 14 48.77 0.09 7.42
N VAL A 15 48.70 -0.93 6.57
CA VAL A 15 48.53 -0.77 5.11
C VAL A 15 47.13 -0.27 4.76
N ILE A 16 46.08 -0.69 5.48
CA ILE A 16 44.72 -0.14 5.35
C ILE A 16 44.70 1.36 5.69
N ASN A 17 45.41 1.78 6.73
CA ASN A 17 45.51 3.19 7.13
C ASN A 17 46.27 4.07 6.11
N LEU A 18 47.22 3.51 5.34
CA LEU A 18 47.96 4.27 4.32
C LEU A 18 47.18 4.49 3.02
N THR A 19 46.16 3.68 2.73
CA THR A 19 45.41 3.70 1.46
C THR A 19 44.02 4.34 1.57
N THR A 20 43.60 4.74 2.76
CA THR A 20 42.24 5.27 3.05
C THR A 20 42.24 6.71 3.57
N SER A 21 43.37 7.43 3.49
CA SER A 21 43.42 8.81 3.96
C SER A 21 42.55 9.73 3.11
N GLN A 22 41.57 10.39 3.73
CA GLN A 22 40.67 11.36 3.09
C GLN A 22 41.36 12.72 2.87
N SER A 23 42.43 12.96 3.65
CA SER A 23 43.23 14.18 3.63
C SER A 23 44.66 13.90 3.14
N CYS A 24 45.15 14.76 2.26
CA CYS A 24 46.46 14.71 1.64
C CYS A 24 47.25 15.97 2.03
N THR A 25 48.58 15.93 1.92
CA THR A 25 49.43 17.09 2.19
C THR A 25 50.38 17.36 1.03
N LYS A 26 50.64 18.64 0.74
CA LYS A 26 51.64 19.09 -0.24
C LYS A 26 52.64 20.02 0.44
N LYS A 27 53.91 19.92 0.06
CA LYS A 27 54.95 20.85 0.51
C LYS A 27 55.02 22.04 -0.44
N ARG A 28 54.78 23.24 0.08
CA ARG A 28 54.94 24.50 -0.64
C ARG A 28 56.22 25.18 -0.14
N ARG A 29 57.16 25.44 -1.04
CA ARG A 29 58.38 26.19 -0.74
C ARG A 29 58.10 27.68 -0.92
N ASP A 30 58.32 28.48 0.13
CA ASP A 30 58.23 29.94 0.01
C ASP A 30 59.49 30.46 -0.70
N LYS A 31 59.32 31.31 -1.73
CA LYS A 31 60.47 31.81 -2.52
C LYS A 31 61.33 32.82 -1.76
N TYR A 32 60.77 33.45 -0.73
CA TYR A 32 61.38 34.58 0.00
C TYR A 32 61.81 34.24 1.44
N LYS A 33 61.38 33.10 1.96
CA LYS A 33 61.84 32.55 3.24
C LYS A 33 62.35 31.14 2.93
N TYR A 34 63.52 30.76 3.44
CA TYR A 34 64.05 29.38 3.36
C TYR A 34 63.19 28.36 4.17
N ASP A 35 61.87 28.57 4.20
CA ASP A 35 60.87 27.86 4.97
C ASP A 35 59.99 27.04 4.01
N THR A 36 59.64 25.83 4.44
CA THR A 36 58.80 24.90 3.68
C THR A 36 57.53 24.64 4.47
N ARG A 37 56.40 25.11 3.94
CA ARG A 37 55.10 24.94 4.59
C ARG A 37 54.42 23.69 4.05
N THR A 38 53.80 22.92 4.95
CA THR A 38 52.96 21.78 4.59
C THR A 38 51.51 22.25 4.60
N GLU A 39 50.83 22.13 3.47
CA GLU A 39 49.42 22.51 3.31
C GLU A 39 48.58 21.22 3.17
N SER A 40 47.51 21.11 3.93
CA SER A 40 46.54 20.01 3.83
C SER A 40 45.45 20.32 2.82
N TYR A 41 45.00 19.29 2.09
CA TYR A 41 43.91 19.37 1.14
C TYR A 41 43.20 18.01 1.02
N CYS A 42 42.00 17.96 0.49
CA CYS A 42 41.29 16.68 0.32
C CYS A 42 41.89 15.86 -0.82
N CYS A 43 42.07 14.56 -0.61
CA CYS A 43 42.58 13.65 -1.63
C CYS A 43 41.58 13.53 -2.80
N ALA A 44 42.04 12.97 -3.93
CA ALA A 44 41.19 12.77 -5.10
C ALA A 44 39.92 11.97 -4.75
N GLY A 45 38.75 12.48 -5.18
CA GLY A 45 37.47 11.88 -4.85
C GLY A 45 36.88 12.33 -3.51
N TYR A 46 37.53 13.22 -2.77
CA TYR A 46 37.00 13.84 -1.55
C TYR A 46 36.81 15.35 -1.75
N VAL A 47 35.85 15.92 -1.03
CA VAL A 47 35.55 17.37 -1.03
C VAL A 47 35.46 17.87 0.40
N MET A 48 35.85 19.12 0.61
CA MET A 48 35.78 19.76 1.93
C MET A 48 34.34 20.15 2.25
N ARG A 49 33.79 19.65 3.35
CA ARG A 49 32.50 20.06 3.92
C ARG A 49 32.66 20.18 5.44
N ASN A 50 32.25 21.31 6.01
CA ASN A 50 32.35 21.58 7.45
C ASN A 50 33.76 21.31 8.04
N ASN A 51 34.81 21.76 7.36
CA ASN A 51 36.23 21.52 7.71
C ASN A 51 36.68 20.04 7.71
N GLU A 52 35.89 19.13 7.15
CA GLU A 52 36.25 17.73 6.99
C GLU A 52 36.29 17.33 5.51
N CYS A 53 37.24 16.48 5.14
CA CYS A 53 37.27 15.88 3.82
C CYS A 53 36.30 14.70 3.81
N VAL A 54 35.22 14.79 3.04
CA VAL A 54 34.21 13.73 2.91
C VAL A 54 34.16 13.22 1.48
N SER A 55 33.64 12.01 1.27
CA SER A 55 33.55 11.43 -0.06
C SER A 55 32.73 12.31 -1.02
N ALA A 56 33.29 12.55 -2.19
CA ALA A 56 32.66 13.28 -3.27
C ALA A 56 31.82 12.33 -4.12
N CYS A 57 30.57 12.71 -4.36
CA CYS A 57 29.70 12.09 -5.35
C CYS A 57 29.31 13.18 -6.34
N VAL A 58 29.70 13.01 -7.61
CA VAL A 58 29.44 13.97 -8.69
C VAL A 58 28.77 13.23 -9.87
N PRO A 59 27.57 13.63 -10.32
CA PRO A 59 26.68 14.59 -9.65
C PRO A 59 26.28 14.12 -8.23
N ASN A 60 25.65 15.01 -7.45
CA ASN A 60 25.17 14.63 -6.11
C ASN A 60 24.27 13.39 -6.20
N CYS A 61 24.28 12.58 -5.14
CA CYS A 61 23.46 11.39 -5.07
C CYS A 61 21.95 11.73 -5.22
N PRO A 62 21.16 10.83 -5.83
CA PRO A 62 19.73 11.03 -6.07
C PRO A 62 18.91 11.09 -4.78
N ALA A 63 17.62 11.42 -4.89
CA ALA A 63 16.72 11.55 -3.74
C ALA A 63 16.73 10.29 -2.85
N ASN A 64 16.54 10.50 -1.53
CA ASN A 64 16.53 9.42 -0.53
C ASN A 64 17.81 8.59 -0.46
N SER A 65 18.94 9.16 -0.87
CA SER A 65 20.25 8.49 -0.79
C SER A 65 21.35 9.41 -0.24
N ARG A 66 22.47 8.80 0.15
CA ARG A 66 23.66 9.49 0.64
C ARG A 66 24.94 8.89 0.07
N CYS A 67 25.97 9.72 -0.03
CA CYS A 67 27.31 9.33 -0.46
C CYS A 67 28.03 8.59 0.68
N THR A 68 28.31 7.29 0.51
CA THR A 68 29.03 6.48 1.52
C THR A 68 30.45 6.12 1.12
N ASN A 69 30.78 6.29 -0.16
CA ASN A 69 32.14 6.24 -0.65
C ASN A 69 32.27 7.23 -1.80
N VAL A 70 33.50 7.50 -2.24
CA VAL A 70 33.78 8.26 -3.46
C VAL A 70 32.90 7.68 -4.55
N ASN A 71 31.99 8.51 -5.04
CA ASN A 71 31.14 8.18 -6.16
C ASN A 71 30.25 6.93 -5.97
N LYS A 72 29.96 6.58 -4.72
CA LYS A 72 29.07 5.47 -4.35
C LYS A 72 27.94 6.03 -3.48
N CYS A 73 26.74 5.97 -4.02
CA CYS A 73 25.53 6.32 -3.32
C CYS A 73 24.93 5.06 -2.69
N THR A 74 24.27 5.25 -1.55
CA THR A 74 23.50 4.21 -0.87
C THR A 74 22.20 4.81 -0.34
N CYS A 75 21.12 4.04 -0.38
CA CYS A 75 19.84 4.49 0.12
C CYS A 75 19.88 4.85 1.61
N ASN A 76 19.05 5.83 1.98
CA ASN A 76 18.84 6.21 3.36
C ASN A 76 18.12 5.10 4.13
N TYR A 77 18.17 5.18 5.46
CA TYR A 77 17.48 4.21 6.30
C TYR A 77 15.99 4.14 5.94
N GLY A 78 15.46 2.92 5.84
CA GLY A 78 14.07 2.70 5.43
C GLY A 78 13.82 2.76 3.92
N TYR A 79 14.85 2.94 3.09
CA TYR A 79 14.75 2.87 1.63
C TYR A 79 15.58 1.70 1.08
N THR A 80 15.16 1.16 -0.06
CA THR A 80 15.85 0.08 -0.77
C THR A 80 16.13 0.48 -2.22
N SER A 81 17.24 -0.01 -2.76
CA SER A 81 17.59 0.23 -4.17
C SER A 81 16.89 -0.77 -5.06
N THR A 82 16.26 -0.29 -6.13
CA THR A 82 15.72 -1.16 -7.20
C THR A 82 16.73 -1.38 -8.33
N THR A 83 17.84 -0.64 -8.33
CA THR A 83 18.86 -0.65 -9.38
C THR A 83 20.23 -1.06 -8.85
N SER A 84 21.06 -1.66 -9.72
CA SER A 84 22.42 -2.10 -9.38
C SER A 84 23.52 -1.06 -9.68
N ILE A 85 23.18 0.12 -10.21
CA ILE A 85 24.14 1.15 -10.62
C ILE A 85 24.52 2.01 -9.40
N PRO A 86 25.76 1.95 -8.87
CA PRO A 86 26.09 2.58 -7.59
C PRO A 86 26.00 4.11 -7.53
N ARG A 87 25.99 4.79 -8.69
CA ARG A 87 25.85 6.26 -8.79
C ARG A 87 24.42 6.70 -9.06
N ASP A 88 23.69 5.93 -9.84
CA ASP A 88 22.36 6.26 -10.35
C ASP A 88 21.32 5.34 -9.70
N ILE A 89 21.41 5.21 -8.37
CA ILE A 89 20.48 4.36 -7.62
C ILE A 89 19.09 5.00 -7.55
N VAL A 90 18.05 4.18 -7.68
CA VAL A 90 16.67 4.58 -7.36
C VAL A 90 16.31 4.01 -6.00
N CYS A 91 16.04 4.89 -5.03
CA CYS A 91 15.74 4.51 -3.65
C CYS A 91 14.24 4.63 -3.37
N GLU A 92 13.58 3.47 -3.28
CA GLU A 92 12.15 3.36 -2.97
C GLU A 92 11.95 3.08 -1.48
N PRO A 93 10.90 3.64 -0.86
CA PRO A 93 10.61 3.39 0.55
C PRO A 93 10.30 1.92 0.79
N LYS A 94 10.70 1.43 1.97
CA LYS A 94 10.43 0.07 2.43
C LYS A 94 9.33 0.09 3.49
N CYS A 95 8.32 -0.76 3.30
CA CYS A 95 7.30 -1.08 4.28
C CYS A 95 7.43 -2.57 4.61
N THR A 96 7.88 -2.90 5.82
CA THR A 96 8.32 -4.27 6.17
C THR A 96 7.17 -5.27 6.21
N ALA A 97 5.98 -4.84 6.63
CA ALA A 97 4.77 -5.66 6.62
C ALA A 97 4.06 -5.67 5.24
N GLY A 98 4.58 -4.94 4.26
CA GLY A 98 3.83 -4.58 3.06
C GLY A 98 2.72 -3.56 3.35
N CYS A 99 2.08 -3.09 2.29
CA CYS A 99 0.93 -2.20 2.38
C CYS A 99 -0.37 -2.97 2.09
N GLN A 100 -1.48 -2.49 2.64
CA GLN A 100 -2.80 -3.06 2.40
C GLN A 100 -3.21 -2.88 0.93
N PRO A 101 -4.20 -3.64 0.42
CA PRO A 101 -4.75 -3.40 -0.91
C PRO A 101 -5.16 -1.93 -1.10
N HIS A 102 -4.96 -1.42 -2.31
CA HIS A 102 -5.23 -0.02 -2.67
C HIS A 102 -4.44 0.99 -1.82
N SER A 103 -3.22 0.62 -1.43
CA SER A 103 -2.28 1.53 -0.79
C SER A 103 -0.85 1.27 -1.23
N THR A 104 -0.09 2.36 -1.33
CA THR A 104 1.30 2.36 -1.76
C THR A 104 2.21 2.81 -0.62
N CYS A 105 3.40 2.21 -0.52
CA CYS A 105 4.43 2.66 0.41
C CYS A 105 5.01 3.99 -0.11
N THR A 106 4.67 5.10 0.54
CA THR A 106 5.11 6.45 0.10
C THR A 106 6.27 6.99 0.93
N GLN A 107 6.46 6.47 2.14
CA GLN A 107 7.59 6.74 3.02
C GLN A 107 7.94 5.47 3.80
N PRO A 108 9.13 5.37 4.42
CA PRO A 108 9.49 4.22 5.23
C PRO A 108 8.39 3.87 6.23
N GLU A 109 7.95 2.62 6.21
CA GLU A 109 6.89 2.08 7.07
C GLU A 109 5.55 2.85 7.04
N THR A 110 5.31 3.65 6.00
CA THR A 110 4.10 4.47 5.84
C THR A 110 3.41 4.15 4.53
N CYS A 111 2.21 3.58 4.64
CA CYS A 111 1.32 3.29 3.52
C CYS A 111 0.29 4.41 3.37
N THR A 112 0.12 4.89 2.14
CA THR A 112 -0.88 5.90 1.77
C THR A 112 -1.86 5.26 0.81
N CYS A 113 -3.17 5.48 1.00
CA CYS A 113 -4.18 4.98 0.08
C CYS A 113 -3.95 5.53 -1.33
N ASP A 114 -4.19 4.68 -2.34
CA ASP A 114 -4.07 5.05 -3.73
C ASP A 114 -5.12 6.11 -4.10
N SER A 115 -4.93 6.78 -5.24
CA SER A 115 -5.89 7.79 -5.70
C SER A 115 -7.29 7.20 -5.88
N GLY A 116 -8.31 7.88 -5.35
CA GLY A 116 -9.69 7.40 -5.33
C GLY A 116 -10.01 6.46 -4.16
N TYR A 117 -9.08 6.26 -3.22
CA TYR A 117 -9.31 5.49 -2.00
C TYR A 117 -9.03 6.33 -0.75
N GLU A 118 -9.79 6.10 0.31
CA GLU A 118 -9.60 6.72 1.62
C GLU A 118 -9.52 5.71 2.75
N ARG A 119 -8.86 6.10 3.84
CA ARG A 119 -8.64 5.22 4.98
C ARG A 119 -9.88 5.15 5.86
N ARG A 120 -10.49 3.97 5.95
CA ARG A 120 -11.58 3.68 6.89
C ARG A 120 -11.13 3.92 8.32
N ARG A 121 -11.99 4.54 9.13
CA ARG A 121 -11.75 4.71 10.57
C ARG A 121 -11.83 3.35 11.28
N GLY A 122 -10.74 2.93 11.91
CA GLY A 122 -10.73 1.81 12.86
C GLY A 122 -9.73 0.71 12.51
N ASP A 123 -9.72 0.25 11.26
CA ASP A 123 -8.88 -0.85 10.78
C ASP A 123 -7.72 -0.38 9.89
N GLY A 124 -7.82 0.82 9.32
CA GLY A 124 -6.82 1.37 8.41
C GLY A 124 -6.85 0.79 7.00
N ILE A 125 -7.96 0.15 6.62
CA ILE A 125 -8.19 -0.35 5.26
C ILE A 125 -8.51 0.84 4.33
N CYS A 126 -8.00 0.80 3.10
CA CYS A 126 -8.32 1.78 2.08
C CYS A 126 -9.59 1.36 1.33
N GLU A 127 -10.65 2.14 1.48
CA GLU A 127 -11.94 1.98 0.81
C GLU A 127 -12.05 2.90 -0.40
N PRO A 128 -12.74 2.47 -1.47
CA PRO A 128 -12.99 3.33 -2.60
C PRO A 128 -13.88 4.52 -2.21
N ILE A 129 -13.59 5.67 -2.81
CA ILE A 129 -14.38 6.89 -2.72
C ILE A 129 -15.34 6.91 -3.91
N CYS A 130 -16.62 7.15 -3.65
CA CYS A 130 -17.60 7.49 -4.67
C CYS A 130 -18.05 8.92 -4.39
N GLU A 131 -17.73 9.86 -5.30
CA GLU A 131 -18.09 11.28 -5.15
C GLU A 131 -19.61 11.45 -5.05
N GLU A 132 -20.34 10.75 -5.92
CA GLU A 132 -21.78 10.59 -5.81
C GLU A 132 -22.11 9.38 -4.94
N ARG A 133 -23.03 9.58 -3.98
CA ARG A 133 -23.49 8.49 -3.12
C ARG A 133 -24.19 7.43 -3.99
N CYS A 134 -23.74 6.18 -3.88
CA CYS A 134 -24.40 5.06 -4.53
C CYS A 134 -25.89 4.97 -4.17
N SER A 135 -26.70 4.51 -5.14
CA SER A 135 -28.14 4.31 -4.97
C SER A 135 -28.45 3.30 -3.85
N GLU A 136 -29.71 3.24 -3.41
CA GLU A 136 -30.11 2.26 -2.40
C GLU A 136 -29.78 0.85 -2.87
N HIS A 137 -29.33 0.00 -1.93
CA HIS A 137 -28.87 -1.36 -2.22
C HIS A 137 -27.66 -1.44 -3.18
N ALA A 138 -26.87 -0.38 -3.30
CA ALA A 138 -25.57 -0.39 -3.94
C ALA A 138 -24.43 -0.04 -2.96
N ILE A 139 -23.24 -0.57 -3.23
CA ILE A 139 -22.02 -0.29 -2.49
C ILE A 139 -20.93 0.22 -3.45
N CYS A 140 -20.04 1.07 -2.95
CA CYS A 140 -18.88 1.54 -3.70
C CYS A 140 -17.84 0.40 -3.75
N THR A 141 -17.54 -0.13 -4.93
CA THR A 141 -16.62 -1.27 -5.12
C THR A 141 -15.28 -0.88 -5.72
N ALA A 142 -15.24 0.25 -6.44
CA ALA A 142 -14.04 0.91 -6.95
C ALA A 142 -14.29 2.43 -6.97
N PRO A 143 -13.25 3.27 -7.18
CA PRO A 143 -13.44 4.72 -7.23
C PRO A 143 -14.54 5.09 -8.23
N ASP A 144 -15.52 5.87 -7.76
CA ASP A 144 -16.71 6.31 -8.51
C ASP A 144 -17.49 5.17 -9.19
N THR A 145 -17.39 3.95 -8.67
CA THR A 145 -18.04 2.76 -9.22
C THR A 145 -18.92 2.11 -8.16
N CYS A 146 -20.24 2.16 -8.38
CA CYS A 146 -21.24 1.51 -7.55
C CYS A 146 -21.63 0.15 -8.13
N SER A 147 -21.79 -0.85 -7.26
CA SER A 147 -22.32 -2.16 -7.63
C SER A 147 -23.45 -2.55 -6.70
N CYS A 148 -24.49 -3.17 -7.23
CA CYS A 148 -25.60 -3.65 -6.42
C CYS A 148 -25.12 -4.72 -5.42
N VAL A 149 -25.67 -4.68 -4.21
CA VAL A 149 -25.42 -5.70 -3.20
C VAL A 149 -25.98 -7.05 -3.66
N GLU A 150 -25.50 -8.13 -3.04
CA GLU A 150 -25.95 -9.48 -3.37
C GLU A 150 -27.48 -9.61 -3.27
N GLY A 151 -28.09 -10.23 -4.28
CA GLY A 151 -29.55 -10.34 -4.40
C GLY A 151 -30.23 -9.13 -5.04
N TYR A 152 -29.47 -8.15 -5.56
CA TYR A 152 -29.98 -7.00 -6.32
C TYR A 152 -29.30 -6.89 -7.67
N LYS A 153 -30.02 -6.41 -8.69
CA LYS A 153 -29.51 -6.12 -10.03
C LYS A 153 -29.82 -4.68 -10.43
N LEU A 154 -28.91 -4.10 -11.21
CA LEU A 154 -29.10 -2.75 -11.73
C LEU A 154 -30.26 -2.73 -12.73
N ASN A 155 -31.26 -1.92 -12.46
CA ASN A 155 -32.28 -1.55 -13.42
C ASN A 155 -31.78 -0.34 -14.22
N GLU A 156 -31.56 -0.51 -15.52
CA GLU A 156 -31.01 0.54 -16.39
C GLU A 156 -31.96 1.73 -16.60
N ASP A 157 -33.27 1.51 -16.51
CA ASP A 157 -34.29 2.55 -16.71
C ASP A 157 -34.39 3.46 -15.47
N LEU A 158 -34.35 2.86 -14.28
CA LEU A 158 -34.46 3.57 -13.00
C LEU A 158 -33.10 4.03 -12.46
N LYS A 159 -32.00 3.47 -12.97
CA LYS A 159 -30.63 3.63 -12.42
C LYS A 159 -30.53 3.26 -10.94
N GLU A 160 -31.34 2.29 -10.53
CA GLU A 160 -31.45 1.81 -9.15
C GLU A 160 -31.21 0.31 -9.08
N CYS A 161 -30.74 -0.17 -7.93
CA CYS A 161 -30.60 -1.59 -7.66
C CYS A 161 -31.94 -2.15 -7.17
N VAL A 162 -32.53 -3.05 -7.94
CA VAL A 162 -33.80 -3.72 -7.62
C VAL A 162 -33.57 -5.17 -7.21
N PRO A 163 -34.41 -5.76 -6.34
CA PRO A 163 -34.28 -7.16 -5.95
C PRO A 163 -34.24 -8.09 -7.16
N GLU A 164 -33.27 -9.00 -7.19
CA GLU A 164 -33.20 -10.05 -8.19
C GLU A 164 -34.24 -11.13 -7.87
N CYS A 165 -35.37 -11.11 -8.58
CA CYS A 165 -36.38 -12.15 -8.44
C CYS A 165 -35.87 -13.48 -9.02
N GLN A 166 -35.56 -14.46 -8.15
CA GLN A 166 -35.24 -15.83 -8.57
C GLN A 166 -36.37 -16.52 -9.35
N TYR A 167 -37.62 -16.04 -9.22
CA TYR A 167 -38.81 -16.65 -9.83
C TYR A 167 -39.64 -15.70 -10.72
N GLY A 168 -39.02 -14.63 -11.22
CA GLY A 168 -39.69 -13.65 -12.10
C GLY A 168 -40.46 -12.60 -11.32
N CYS A 169 -40.12 -11.34 -11.51
CA CYS A 169 -40.95 -10.23 -11.03
C CYS A 169 -42.06 -10.02 -12.06
N ASP A 170 -43.28 -10.49 -11.76
CA ASP A 170 -44.45 -10.19 -12.60
C ASP A 170 -44.96 -8.80 -12.20
N THR A 171 -44.77 -7.80 -13.06
CA THR A 171 -45.05 -6.38 -12.76
C THR A 171 -46.54 -6.03 -12.77
N THR A 172 -47.43 -6.98 -12.44
CA THR A 172 -48.88 -6.76 -12.49
C THR A 172 -49.65 -6.89 -11.19
N THR A 173 -49.02 -7.15 -10.03
CA THR A 173 -49.76 -7.15 -8.77
C THR A 173 -48.98 -6.56 -7.60
N ASN A 174 -49.49 -5.43 -7.09
CA ASN A 174 -49.20 -4.93 -5.74
C ASN A 174 -49.80 -5.91 -4.71
N THR A 175 -49.21 -7.10 -4.56
CA THR A 175 -49.51 -7.99 -3.45
C THR A 175 -48.23 -8.63 -2.96
N ILE A 176 -47.87 -8.31 -1.72
CA ILE A 176 -46.91 -9.07 -0.95
C ILE A 176 -47.51 -10.48 -0.80
N GLU A 177 -47.01 -11.45 -1.55
CA GLU A 177 -47.27 -12.86 -1.26
C GLU A 177 -46.51 -13.22 0.01
N THR A 178 -47.08 -12.88 1.16
CA THR A 178 -46.75 -13.62 2.38
C THR A 178 -47.19 -15.04 2.13
N GLY A 179 -46.21 -15.95 2.00
CA GLY A 179 -46.44 -17.38 1.84
C GLY A 179 -47.53 -17.86 2.79
N GLY A 180 -48.71 -18.08 2.23
CA GLY A 180 -49.91 -18.51 2.93
C GLY A 180 -50.48 -19.68 2.15
N ALA A 181 -50.28 -20.89 2.68
CA ALA A 181 -50.98 -22.08 2.21
C ALA A 181 -52.49 -21.89 2.42
N ALA A 182 -53.20 -21.37 1.42
CA ALA A 182 -54.65 -21.29 1.41
C ALA A 182 -55.21 -22.64 0.91
N GLN A 183 -55.43 -23.59 1.82
CA GLN A 183 -56.30 -24.73 1.55
C GLN A 183 -57.76 -24.25 1.60
N SER A 184 -58.46 -24.43 0.47
CA SER A 184 -59.88 -24.17 0.30
C SER A 184 -60.73 -25.04 1.23
N LEU A 185 -61.27 -24.48 2.31
CA LEU A 185 -62.42 -25.06 3.01
C LEU A 185 -63.70 -24.31 2.56
N ARG A 186 -64.48 -24.95 1.68
CA ARG A 186 -65.79 -24.43 1.27
C ARG A 186 -66.77 -24.53 2.45
N MET A 187 -67.20 -23.39 2.98
CA MET A 187 -68.42 -23.28 3.78
C MET A 187 -69.54 -22.76 2.88
N THR A 188 -70.48 -23.63 2.49
CA THR A 188 -71.75 -23.22 1.87
C THR A 188 -72.80 -23.06 2.95
N ILE A 189 -73.30 -21.83 3.11
CA ILE A 189 -74.47 -21.48 3.92
C ILE A 189 -75.57 -21.11 2.92
N ASP A 190 -76.66 -21.87 2.89
CA ASP A 190 -77.98 -21.37 2.52
C ASP A 190 -79.02 -22.14 3.34
N GLY A 191 -79.82 -21.37 4.08
CA GLY A 191 -80.84 -21.87 4.98
C GLY A 191 -82.13 -22.27 4.26
N LEU A 192 -82.93 -23.05 5.00
CA LEU A 192 -84.31 -23.45 4.76
C LEU A 192 -84.50 -24.58 3.73
N ILE A 193 -84.87 -25.78 4.22
CA ILE A 193 -86.09 -26.56 3.86
C ILE A 193 -85.91 -28.06 4.22
N PHE A 194 -86.94 -28.65 4.85
CA PHE A 194 -87.16 -30.06 5.23
C PHE A 194 -86.23 -30.62 6.35
N ALA A 195 -86.65 -30.73 7.61
CA ALA A 195 -87.73 -31.55 8.17
C ALA A 195 -87.73 -33.01 7.66
N VAL A 196 -87.81 -33.95 8.61
CA VAL A 196 -88.08 -35.40 8.45
C VAL A 196 -86.85 -36.18 7.92
N PHE A 197 -86.24 -37.16 8.57
CA PHE A 197 -86.73 -38.35 9.29
C PHE A 197 -85.73 -38.70 10.41
N MET A 198 -86.14 -38.83 11.68
CA MET A 198 -86.71 -40.06 12.26
C MET A 198 -85.82 -41.31 12.11
N SER A 199 -85.24 -41.70 13.26
CA SER A 199 -85.19 -43.07 13.81
C SER A 199 -84.67 -44.24 12.96
N ALA A 200 -83.62 -44.86 13.50
CA ALA A 200 -83.48 -46.30 13.76
C ALA A 200 -83.36 -47.29 12.58
N ALA A 201 -82.28 -48.09 12.71
CA ALA A 201 -82.25 -49.56 12.59
C ALA A 201 -81.74 -50.23 11.28
N PHE A 202 -80.87 -51.23 11.51
CA PHE A 202 -80.40 -52.35 10.66
C PHE A 202 -79.61 -51.96 9.40
N VAL A 203 -78.42 -52.51 9.13
CA VAL A 203 -77.94 -53.90 9.26
C VAL A 203 -76.51 -53.95 9.78
#